data_AF-A0A966K4S8-F1
#
_entry.id   AF-A0A966K4S8-F1
#
_cell.length_a   1.000
_cell.length_b   1.000
_cell.length_c   1.000
_cell.angle_alpha   90.00
_cell.angle_beta   90.00
_cell.angle_gamma   90.00
#
_symmetry.space_group_name_H-M   'P 1'
#
loop_
_entity.id
_entity.type
_entity.pdbx_description
1 polymer ?
#
loop_
_entity_poly.entity_id
_entity_poly.type
_entity_poly.pdbx_seq_one_letter_code
_entity_poly.pdbx_strand_id
1 'polypeptide(L)'
;MTKAVPTLADIPPLLKAEILAEALPYIRQYHGKTIVIKYGGNAMVEERLKESFARDVILLKLVGMNPVVVHGGGPQIDEALKKIGKTGTFIQGMRVTDEETMEVVEWVLGGEVQQDIVMLI
;
A
#
# COMPACT_ATOMS: atom_id res chain seq x y z
N MET A 1 -0.64 0.29 33.69
CA MET A 1 0.35 -0.78 33.49
C MET A 1 0.24 -1.27 32.05
N THR A 2 1.09 -0.78 31.16
CA THR A 2 1.19 -1.23 29.77
C THR A 2 1.78 -2.63 29.76
N LYS A 3 1.01 -3.66 29.38
CA LYS A 3 1.57 -4.98 29.09
C LYS A 3 2.53 -4.82 27.90
N ALA A 4 3.76 -5.31 28.04
CA ALA A 4 4.71 -5.35 26.94
C ALA A 4 4.11 -6.14 25.78
N VAL A 5 4.28 -5.64 24.56
CA VAL A 5 3.86 -6.34 23.34
C VAL A 5 4.74 -7.59 23.21
N PRO A 6 4.17 -8.81 23.18
CA PRO A 6 4.97 -10.03 23.06
C PRO A 6 5.79 -10.00 21.76
N THR A 7 7.06 -10.35 21.88
CA THR A 7 7.98 -10.47 20.75
C THR A 7 7.81 -11.82 20.08
N LEU A 8 8.34 -11.98 18.86
CA LEU A 8 8.33 -13.28 18.19
C LEU A 8 9.05 -14.36 19.01
N ALA A 9 10.01 -14.01 19.87
CA ALA A 9 10.70 -14.97 20.73
C ALA A 9 9.78 -15.56 21.82
N ASP A 10 8.73 -14.84 22.20
CA ASP A 10 7.79 -15.24 23.26
C ASP A 10 6.72 -16.22 22.75
N ILE A 11 6.63 -16.42 21.43
CA ILE A 11 5.65 -17.32 20.81
C ILE A 11 6.26 -18.74 20.71
N PRO A 12 5.61 -19.78 21.29
CA PRO A 12 6.10 -21.15 21.24
C PRO A 12 6.35 -21.64 19.80
N PRO A 13 7.46 -22.36 19.53
CA PRO A 13 7.75 -22.85 18.18
C PRO A 13 6.64 -23.69 17.55
N LEU A 14 5.98 -24.54 18.36
CA LEU A 14 4.87 -25.37 17.89
C LEU A 14 3.70 -24.52 17.39
N LEU A 15 3.31 -23.49 18.13
CA LEU A 15 2.22 -22.60 17.74
C LEU A 15 2.55 -21.84 16.44
N LYS A 16 3.80 -21.41 16.24
CA LYS A 16 4.22 -20.80 14.97
C LYS A 16 4.07 -21.76 13.80
N ALA A 17 4.48 -23.01 13.98
CA ALA A 17 4.38 -24.03 12.95
C ALA A 17 2.92 -24.35 12.61
N GLU A 18 2.05 -24.45 13.63
CA GLU A 18 0.60 -24.66 13.45
C GLU A 18 -0.04 -23.52 12.65
N ILE A 19 0.21 -22.26 13.01
CA ILE A 19 -0.31 -21.08 12.28
C ILE A 19 0.14 -21.10 10.81
N LEU A 20 1.41 -21.39 10.54
CA LEU A 20 1.92 -21.45 9.16
C LEU A 20 1.33 -22.64 8.39
N ALA A 21 1.17 -23.80 9.04
CA ALA A 21 0.56 -24.98 8.43
C ALA A 21 -0.91 -24.74 8.06
N GLU A 22 -1.67 -24.06 8.92
CA GLU A 22 -3.05 -23.67 8.65
C GLU A 22 -3.17 -22.64 7.52
N ALA A 23 -2.14 -21.83 7.29
CA ALA A 23 -2.11 -20.89 6.16
C ALA A 23 -1.83 -21.57 4.80
N LEU A 24 -1.20 -22.76 4.79
CA LEU A 24 -0.77 -23.42 3.55
C LEU A 24 -1.89 -23.68 2.53
N PRO A 25 -3.11 -24.12 2.90
CA PRO A 25 -4.20 -24.29 1.94
C PRO A 25 -4.53 -22.99 1.19
N TYR A 26 -4.53 -21.85 1.88
CA TYR A 26 -4.79 -20.54 1.28
C TYR A 26 -3.64 -20.11 0.36
N ILE A 27 -2.39 -20.33 0.76
CA ILE A 27 -1.22 -20.05 -0.10
C ILE A 27 -1.30 -20.88 -1.39
N ARG A 28 -1.58 -22.18 -1.27
CA ARG A 28 -1.70 -23.09 -2.42
C ARG A 28 -2.82 -22.69 -3.37
N GLN A 29 -3.95 -22.22 -2.85
CA GLN A 29 -5.08 -21.77 -3.67
C GLN A 29 -4.70 -20.64 -4.63
N TYR A 30 -3.83 -19.72 -4.19
CA TYR A 30 -3.43 -18.54 -4.97
C TYR A 30 -2.02 -18.62 -5.55
N HIS A 31 -1.31 -19.72 -5.33
CA HIS A 31 0.02 -19.91 -5.88
C HIS A 31 0.02 -19.77 -7.42
N GLY A 32 0.96 -18.98 -7.95
CA GLY A 32 1.07 -18.65 -9.37
C GLY A 32 -0.01 -17.69 -9.90
N LYS A 33 -1.01 -17.31 -9.10
CA LYS A 33 -2.06 -16.39 -9.52
C LYS A 33 -1.57 -14.93 -9.47
N THR A 34 -2.18 -14.10 -10.31
CA THR A 34 -2.00 -12.65 -10.26
C THR A 34 -2.99 -12.05 -9.27
N ILE A 35 -2.49 -11.21 -8.37
CA ILE A 35 -3.28 -10.57 -7.31
C ILE A 35 -3.19 -9.05 -7.51
N VAL A 36 -4.29 -8.42 -7.92
CA VAL A 36 -4.33 -6.96 -8.09
C VAL A 36 -4.73 -6.32 -6.76
N ILE A 37 -3.88 -5.44 -6.25
CA ILE A 37 -4.04 -4.81 -4.93
C ILE A 37 -4.14 -3.31 -5.13
N LYS A 38 -5.31 -2.74 -4.82
CA LYS A 38 -5.47 -1.29 -4.78
C LYS A 38 -4.90 -0.76 -3.47
N TYR A 39 -3.76 -0.09 -3.55
CA TYR A 39 -3.13 0.62 -2.45
C TYR A 39 -3.58 2.08 -2.41
N GLY A 40 -4.09 2.55 -1.28
CA GLY A 40 -4.40 3.98 -1.13
C GLY A 40 -5.15 4.38 0.12
N GLY A 41 -5.36 5.69 0.28
CA GLY A 41 -5.98 6.26 1.48
C GLY A 41 -4.98 6.40 2.62
N ASN A 42 -5.43 6.24 3.86
CA ASN A 42 -4.60 6.44 5.07
C ASN A 42 -3.34 5.54 5.09
N ALA A 43 -3.39 4.39 4.44
CA ALA A 43 -2.24 3.48 4.34
C ALA A 43 -1.03 4.08 3.61
N MET A 44 -1.22 5.17 2.84
CA MET A 44 -0.14 5.90 2.15
C MET A 44 0.41 7.09 2.94
N VAL A 45 -0.16 7.40 4.11
CA VAL A 45 0.23 8.57 4.90
C VAL A 45 0.99 8.15 6.15
N GLU A 46 0.58 7.06 6.80
CA GLU A 46 1.26 6.56 7.98
C GLU A 46 2.45 5.65 7.61
N GLU A 47 3.66 6.05 8.02
CA GLU A 47 4.90 5.32 7.69
C GLU A 47 4.86 3.84 8.09
N ARG A 48 4.35 3.56 9.29
CA ARG A 48 4.18 2.19 9.79
C ARG A 48 3.29 1.35 8.87
N LEU A 49 2.25 1.94 8.27
CA LEU A 49 1.35 1.25 7.36
C LEU A 49 1.98 1.06 5.98
N LYS A 50 2.80 2.01 5.51
CA LYS A 50 3.59 1.87 4.28
C LYS A 50 4.54 0.67 4.37
N GLU A 51 5.34 0.61 5.44
CA GLU A 51 6.27 -0.51 5.66
C GLU A 51 5.54 -1.85 5.79
N SER A 52 4.43 -1.89 6.51
CA SER A 52 3.62 -3.10 6.65
C SER A 52 3.09 -3.58 5.31
N PHE A 53 2.56 -2.67 4.49
CA PHE A 53 2.04 -2.98 3.17
C PHE A 53 3.13 -3.53 2.25
N ALA A 54 4.31 -2.90 2.23
CA ALA A 54 5.45 -3.36 1.45
C ALA A 54 5.87 -4.79 1.85
N ARG A 55 5.97 -5.06 3.16
CA ARG A 55 6.27 -6.41 3.68
C ARG A 55 5.24 -7.44 3.25
N ASP A 56 3.96 -7.09 3.25
CA ASP A 56 2.88 -7.99 2.81
C ASP A 56 2.99 -8.28 1.31
N VAL A 57 3.25 -7.27 0.46
CA VAL A 57 3.46 -7.45 -0.98
C VAL A 57 4.66 -8.36 -1.26
N ILE A 58 5.78 -8.13 -0.57
CA ILE A 58 6.97 -8.98 -0.66
C ILE A 58 6.64 -10.41 -0.24
N LEU A 59 5.92 -10.60 0.88
CA LEU A 59 5.50 -11.93 1.34
C LEU A 59 4.67 -12.66 0.29
N LEU A 60 3.68 -12.00 -0.32
CA LEU A 60 2.87 -12.59 -1.40
C LEU A 60 3.75 -13.08 -2.55
N LYS A 61 4.78 -12.31 -2.93
CA LYS A 61 5.72 -12.73 -3.97
C LYS A 61 6.58 -13.92 -3.53
N LEU A 62 7.09 -13.90 -2.30
CA LEU A 62 7.93 -14.97 -1.74
C LEU A 62 7.18 -16.30 -1.61
N VAL A 63 5.86 -16.28 -1.34
CA VAL A 63 5.03 -17.48 -1.28
C VAL A 63 4.45 -17.91 -2.64
N GLY A 64 4.95 -17.31 -3.74
CA GLY A 64 4.68 -17.77 -5.11
C GLY A 64 3.50 -17.10 -5.81
N MET A 65 2.93 -16.02 -5.26
CA MET A 65 1.92 -15.21 -5.95
C MET A 65 2.56 -14.12 -6.81
N ASN A 66 1.78 -13.50 -7.69
CA ASN A 66 2.23 -12.40 -8.55
C ASN A 66 1.43 -11.13 -8.21
N PRO A 67 1.84 -10.37 -7.18
CA PRO A 67 1.14 -9.14 -6.81
C PRO A 67 1.33 -8.05 -7.87
N VAL A 68 0.26 -7.32 -8.15
CA VAL A 68 0.24 -6.12 -9.00
C VAL A 68 -0.39 -5.00 -8.18
N VAL A 69 0.40 -4.00 -7.82
CA VAL A 69 -0.07 -2.87 -7.01
C VAL A 69 -0.59 -1.76 -7.92
N VAL A 70 -1.81 -1.30 -7.65
CA VAL A 70 -2.41 -0.12 -8.28
C VAL A 70 -2.59 0.93 -7.19
N HIS A 71 -2.04 2.12 -7.36
CA HIS A 71 -2.10 3.16 -6.34
C HIS A 71 -2.93 4.38 -6.76
N GLY A 72 -3.26 5.21 -5.78
CA GLY A 72 -3.75 6.58 -6.00
C GLY A 72 -2.83 7.59 -5.34
N GLY A 73 -3.32 8.80 -5.09
CA GLY A 73 -2.55 9.85 -4.41
C GLY A 73 -3.38 11.10 -4.13
N GLY A 74 -4.68 10.95 -3.88
CA GLY A 74 -5.63 12.06 -3.70
C GLY A 74 -5.13 13.14 -2.73
N PRO A 75 -4.79 12.77 -1.48
CA PRO A 75 -4.26 13.72 -0.49
C PRO A 75 -2.98 14.44 -0.94
N GLN A 76 -2.06 13.72 -1.59
CA GLN A 76 -0.79 14.29 -2.09
C GLN A 76 -1.04 15.28 -3.23
N ILE A 77 -1.97 14.96 -4.14
CA ILE A 77 -2.38 15.86 -5.21
C ILE A 77 -3.02 17.13 -4.61
N ASP A 78 -3.90 16.98 -3.62
CA ASP A 78 -4.54 18.13 -2.96
C ASP A 78 -3.52 19.04 -2.27
N GLU A 79 -2.50 18.46 -1.65
CA GLU A 79 -1.39 19.22 -1.06
C GLU A 79 -0.57 19.97 -2.12
N ALA A 80 -0.25 19.31 -3.23
CA ALA A 80 0.51 19.91 -4.33
C ALA A 80 -0.27 21.07 -5.00
N LEU A 81 -1.56 20.88 -5.29
CA LEU A 81 -2.42 21.94 -5.84
C LEU A 81 -2.50 23.14 -4.88
N LYS A 82 -2.61 22.88 -3.57
CA LYS A 82 -2.64 23.96 -2.57
C LYS A 82 -1.34 24.78 -2.56
N LYS A 83 -0.18 24.16 -2.78
CA LYS A 83 1.12 24.86 -2.85
C LYS A 83 1.21 25.84 -4.02
N ILE A 84 0.50 25.58 -5.12
CA ILE A 84 0.41 26.48 -6.28
C ILE A 84 -0.81 27.41 -6.23
N GLY A 85 -1.54 27.43 -5.11
CA GLY A 85 -2.71 28.31 -4.92
C GLY A 85 -4.00 27.82 -5.59
N LYS A 86 -4.04 26.58 -6.09
CA LYS A 86 -5.25 25.95 -6.64
C LYS A 86 -5.97 25.12 -5.58
N THR A 87 -7.30 25.07 -5.70
CA THR A 87 -8.15 24.19 -4.90
C THR A 87 -8.75 23.10 -5.78
N GLY A 88 -8.65 21.86 -5.33
CA GLY A 88 -9.29 20.73 -6.01
C GLY A 88 -10.81 20.85 -5.98
N THR A 89 -11.45 20.73 -7.14
CA THR A 89 -12.91 20.61 -7.25
C THR A 89 -13.29 19.17 -7.54
N PHE A 90 -14.35 18.67 -6.91
CA PHE A 90 -14.84 17.31 -7.12
C PHE A 90 -16.30 17.31 -7.52
N ILE A 91 -16.66 16.47 -8.50
CA ILE A 91 -18.03 16.21 -8.93
C ILE A 91 -18.22 14.69 -8.90
N GLN A 92 -19.19 14.21 -8.14
CA GLN A 92 -19.50 12.77 -8.02
C GLN A 92 -18.29 11.91 -7.61
N GLY A 93 -17.42 12.44 -6.74
CA GLY A 93 -16.22 11.73 -6.28
C GLY A 93 -15.06 11.71 -7.27
N MET A 94 -15.19 12.35 -8.43
CA MET A 94 -14.12 12.53 -9.41
C MET A 94 -13.58 13.96 -9.37
N ARG A 95 -12.26 14.12 -9.48
CA ARG A 95 -11.62 15.43 -9.55
C ARG A 95 -11.89 16.06 -10.91
N VAL A 96 -12.37 17.30 -10.91
CA VAL A 96 -12.38 18.13 -12.12
C VAL A 96 -10.92 18.47 -12.45
N THR A 97 -10.46 18.04 -13.62
CA THR A 97 -9.04 18.06 -13.99
C THR A 97 -8.87 18.86 -15.28
N ASP A 98 -8.43 20.12 -15.15
CA ASP A 98 -7.97 20.94 -16.28
C ASP A 98 -6.51 20.61 -16.64
N GLU A 99 -5.96 21.25 -17.67
CA GLU A 99 -4.60 20.99 -18.18
C GLU A 99 -3.53 21.14 -17.09
N GLU A 100 -3.54 22.27 -16.38
CA GLU A 100 -2.59 22.52 -15.28
C GLU A 100 -2.79 21.54 -14.11
N THR A 101 -4.03 21.14 -13.80
CA THR A 101 -4.30 20.12 -12.78
C THR A 101 -3.77 18.77 -13.22
N MET A 102 -3.86 18.43 -14.50
CA MET A 102 -3.34 17.17 -15.04
C MET A 102 -1.82 17.09 -14.90
N GLU A 103 -1.09 18.17 -15.20
CA GLU A 103 0.37 18.23 -15.01
C GLU A 103 0.76 17.95 -13.56
N VAL A 104 0.05 18.55 -12.60
CA VAL A 104 0.27 18.30 -11.17
C VAL A 104 -0.06 16.86 -10.80
N VAL A 105 -1.16 16.30 -11.32
CA VAL A 105 -1.56 14.91 -11.07
C VAL A 105 -0.51 13.94 -11.58
N GLU A 106 -0.02 14.11 -12.81
CA GLU A 106 1.00 13.24 -13.41
C GLU A 106 2.31 13.29 -12.64
N TRP A 107 2.77 14.49 -12.27
CA TRP A 107 3.97 14.66 -11.48
C TRP A 107 3.86 13.99 -10.11
N VAL A 108 2.77 14.25 -9.37
CA VAL A 108 2.58 13.68 -8.03
C VAL A 108 2.46 12.15 -8.10
N LEU A 109 1.62 11.64 -8.99
CA LEU A 109 1.39 10.20 -9.05
C LEU A 109 2.59 9.44 -9.62
N GLY A 110 3.17 9.88 -10.74
CA GLY A 110 4.26 9.16 -11.41
C GLY A 110 5.66 9.52 -10.91
N GLY A 111 5.89 10.77 -10.53
CA GLY A 111 7.19 11.28 -10.15
C GLY A 111 7.52 11.15 -8.67
N GLU A 112 6.50 11.17 -7.79
CA GLU A 112 6.70 11.11 -6.34
C GLU A 112 6.13 9.80 -5.77
N VAL A 113 4.80 9.65 -5.79
CA VAL A 113 4.11 8.56 -5.11
C VAL A 113 4.49 7.17 -5.66
N GLN A 114 4.57 7.03 -6.98
CA GLN A 114 5.02 5.79 -7.61
C GLN A 114 6.44 5.42 -7.19
N GLN A 115 7.35 6.41 -7.09
CA GLN A 115 8.74 6.17 -6.72
C GLN A 115 8.86 5.74 -5.27
N ASP A 116 8.13 6.40 -4.37
CA ASP A 116 8.05 6.02 -2.95
C ASP A 116 7.64 4.55 -2.78
N ILE A 117 6.59 4.11 -3.49
CA ILE A 117 6.10 2.73 -3.42
C ILE A 117 7.14 1.74 -3.94
N VAL A 118 7.76 2.05 -5.09
CA VAL A 118 8.76 1.18 -5.71
C VAL A 118 10.02 1.07 -4.85
N MET A 119 10.43 2.12 -4.16
CA MET A 119 11.61 2.06 -3.28
C MET A 119 11.38 1.23 -2.01
N LEU A 120 10.13 1.00 -1.62
CA LEU A 120 9.78 0.21 -0.43
C LEU A 120 9.68 -1.30 -0.70
N ILE A 121 9.44 -1.72 -1.96
CA ILE A 121 9.16 -3.11 -2.37
C ILE A 121 10.37 -3.71 -3.08
#